data_AF-A0A160P243-F1
#
_entry.id   AF-A0A160P243-F1
#
_cell.length_a   1.000
_cell.length_b   1.000
_cell.length_c   1.000
_cell.angle_alpha   90.00
_cell.angle_beta   90.00
_cell.angle_gamma   90.00
#
_symmetry.space_group_name_H-M   'P 1'
#
loop_
_entity.id
_entity.type
_entity.pdbx_description
1 polymer ?
#
loop_
_entity_poly.entity_id
_entity_poly.type
_entity_poly.pdbx_seq_one_letter_code
_entity_poly.pdbx_strand_id
1 'polypeptide(L)'
;MITPDGTEWRYVYDPLGRRIAKHSPTETVHFTWDGTILCEQSTDSVTLTWDHAGLHPLSQTERRRDTDETRFFAIVTDLVGTPTELVDESGELAWRARSTLWGTTAWTRTATAYTPLRFPGQYFDPESGLHYNFFRYYDPEPARYLTPDPLGLAPAPNPATYVHNPHTWSDPLGLAPTECPRGIYEFRPPNPNFPPDAAIMEAMRSAPIGGNIDCSEIAEWISKRSPHGKIINLTTPDSSDLKIPEAMGSREEFYRYHDVYTDGRYVYDPAMSSNPIPYGDYERAIRLLNPGKKLVVGNGGYDGPLW
;
A
#
# COMPACT_ATOMS: atom_id res chain seq x y z
N MET A 1 18.34 -26.27 -0.86
CA MET A 1 17.08 -26.92 -1.29
C MET A 1 17.43 -27.84 -2.43
N ILE A 2 16.82 -29.02 -2.51
CA ILE A 2 17.06 -29.99 -3.59
C ILE A 2 15.72 -30.26 -4.25
N THR A 3 15.65 -30.02 -5.56
CA THR A 3 14.45 -30.27 -6.37
C THR A 3 14.30 -31.76 -6.70
N PRO A 4 13.12 -32.24 -7.14
CA PRO A 4 12.90 -33.66 -7.41
C PRO A 4 13.82 -34.28 -8.48
N ASP A 5 14.35 -33.45 -9.38
CA ASP A 5 15.34 -33.82 -10.39
C ASP A 5 16.78 -33.88 -9.85
N GLY A 6 16.99 -33.57 -8.57
CA GLY A 6 18.29 -33.59 -7.89
C GLY A 6 19.07 -32.29 -7.97
N THR A 7 18.54 -31.23 -8.58
CA THR A 7 19.22 -29.93 -8.68
C THR A 7 19.31 -29.26 -7.30
N GLU A 8 20.52 -28.88 -6.87
CA GLU A 8 20.73 -28.14 -5.63
C GLU A 8 20.61 -26.63 -5.87
N TRP A 9 19.73 -25.99 -5.09
CA TRP A 9 19.58 -24.54 -5.00
C TRP A 9 20.01 -24.02 -3.64
N ARG A 10 20.81 -22.95 -3.65
CA ARG A 10 21.29 -22.25 -2.45
C ARG A 10 20.83 -20.80 -2.49
N TYR A 11 20.31 -20.35 -1.37
CA TYR A 11 19.78 -18.99 -1.19
C TYR A 11 20.67 -18.23 -0.21
N VAL A 12 21.01 -16.98 -0.54
CA VAL A 12 21.89 -16.12 0.25
C VAL A 12 21.10 -14.93 0.74
N TYR A 13 21.25 -14.60 2.02
CA TYR A 13 20.51 -13.55 2.70
C TYR A 13 21.47 -12.56 3.35
N ASP A 14 21.04 -11.31 3.45
CA ASP A 14 21.72 -10.32 4.28
C ASP A 14 21.27 -10.41 5.76
N PRO A 15 21.91 -9.67 6.69
CA PRO A 15 21.54 -9.69 8.11
C PRO A 15 20.12 -9.18 8.43
N LEU A 16 19.44 -8.53 7.49
CA LEU A 16 18.05 -8.06 7.64
C LEU A 16 17.04 -9.13 7.19
N GLY A 17 17.51 -10.27 6.65
CA GLY A 17 16.68 -11.35 6.16
C GLY A 17 16.27 -11.22 4.69
N ARG A 18 16.79 -10.22 3.96
CA ARG A 18 16.49 -10.03 2.54
C ARG A 18 17.33 -11.01 1.72
N ARG A 19 16.69 -11.73 0.79
CA ARG A 19 17.40 -12.59 -0.14
C ARG A 19 18.18 -11.73 -1.14
N ILE A 20 19.50 -11.84 -1.13
CA ILE A 20 20.41 -11.08 -2.02
C ILE A 20 20.90 -11.91 -3.22
N ALA A 21 20.81 -13.24 -3.14
CA ALA A 21 21.08 -14.10 -4.28
C ALA A 21 20.41 -15.47 -4.16
N LYS A 22 20.23 -16.13 -5.30
CA LYS A 22 20.04 -17.58 -5.39
C LYS A 22 20.94 -18.17 -6.48
N HIS A 23 21.44 -19.37 -6.27
CA HIS A 23 22.28 -20.04 -7.25
C HIS A 23 22.03 -21.55 -7.29
N SER A 24 22.14 -22.09 -8.50
CA SER A 24 22.23 -23.50 -8.84
C SER A 24 23.54 -23.74 -9.60
N PRO A 25 23.86 -24.98 -10.00
CA PRO A 25 25.05 -25.24 -10.82
C PRO A 25 25.07 -24.50 -12.17
N THR A 26 23.92 -24.06 -12.68
CA THR A 26 23.77 -23.48 -14.02
C THR A 26 23.23 -22.06 -14.04
N GLU A 27 22.74 -21.55 -12.92
CA GLU A 27 22.08 -20.24 -12.86
C GLU A 27 22.47 -19.51 -11.58
N THR A 28 22.74 -18.21 -11.68
CA THR A 28 22.85 -17.30 -10.54
C THR A 28 21.93 -16.11 -10.78
N VAL A 29 21.15 -15.78 -9.76
CA VAL A 29 20.26 -14.61 -9.74
C VAL A 29 20.63 -13.76 -8.53
N HIS A 30 20.95 -12.50 -8.78
CA HIS A 30 21.17 -11.49 -7.75
C HIS A 30 19.91 -10.65 -7.55
N PHE A 31 19.68 -10.19 -6.32
CA PHE A 31 18.53 -9.38 -5.95
C PHE A 31 18.97 -8.08 -5.28
N THR A 32 18.33 -6.98 -5.67
CA THR A 32 18.55 -5.65 -5.08
C THR A 32 17.25 -5.14 -4.47
N TRP A 33 17.38 -4.45 -3.34
CA TRP A 33 16.26 -4.02 -2.50
C TRP A 33 16.33 -2.52 -2.20
N ASP A 34 15.18 -1.85 -2.24
CA ASP A 34 14.98 -0.52 -1.66
C ASP A 34 14.19 -0.66 -0.35
N GLY A 35 14.87 -0.46 0.78
CA GLY A 35 14.33 -0.79 2.09
C GLY A 35 13.88 -2.26 2.16
N THR A 36 12.56 -2.47 2.24
CA THR A 36 11.92 -3.80 2.25
C THR A 36 11.29 -4.22 0.92
N ILE A 37 11.41 -3.39 -0.13
CA ILE A 37 10.82 -3.63 -1.45
C ILE A 37 11.89 -4.20 -2.39
N LEU A 38 11.59 -5.33 -3.03
CA LEU A 38 12.45 -5.90 -4.06
C LEU A 38 12.37 -5.04 -5.32
N CYS A 39 13.47 -4.39 -5.70
CA CYS A 39 13.48 -3.45 -6.83
C CYS A 39 14.21 -3.98 -8.05
N GLU A 40 15.02 -5.04 -7.94
CA GLU A 40 15.69 -5.62 -9.10
C GLU A 40 16.03 -7.10 -8.92
N GLN A 41 15.98 -7.85 -10.02
CA GLN A 41 16.73 -9.10 -10.17
C GLN A 41 17.70 -9.01 -11.35
N SER A 42 18.86 -9.66 -11.24
CA SER A 42 19.85 -9.74 -12.31
C SER A 42 20.40 -11.15 -12.45
N THR A 43 20.32 -11.70 -13.66
CA THR A 43 21.04 -12.90 -14.12
C THR A 43 22.11 -12.49 -15.12
N ASP A 44 22.99 -13.40 -15.54
CA ASP A 44 24.02 -13.09 -16.54
C ASP A 44 23.46 -12.50 -17.86
N SER A 45 22.24 -12.88 -18.25
CA SER A 45 21.61 -12.43 -19.50
C SER A 45 20.60 -11.30 -19.32
N VAL A 46 19.82 -11.28 -18.23
CA VAL A 46 18.67 -10.38 -18.09
C VAL A 46 18.70 -9.68 -16.74
N THR A 47 18.41 -8.38 -16.75
CA THR A 47 18.09 -7.62 -15.54
C THR A 47 16.66 -7.12 -15.64
N LEU A 48 15.84 -7.41 -14.61
CA LEU A 48 14.51 -6.83 -14.45
C LEU A 48 14.55 -5.87 -13.28
N THR A 49 14.20 -4.62 -13.53
CA THR A 49 14.06 -3.57 -12.49
C THR A 49 12.57 -3.22 -12.36
N TRP A 50 12.10 -3.00 -11.14
CA TRP A 50 10.70 -2.67 -10.83
C TRP A 50 10.60 -1.40 -10.00
N ASP A 51 9.85 -0.42 -10.52
CA ASP A 51 9.49 0.78 -9.76
C ASP A 51 8.15 0.57 -9.07
N HIS A 52 8.01 1.07 -7.84
CA HIS A 52 6.84 0.82 -7.00
C HIS A 52 6.25 2.13 -6.46
N ALA A 53 4.92 2.19 -6.31
CA ALA A 53 4.24 3.10 -5.40
C ALA A 53 3.77 2.30 -4.18
N GLY A 54 4.49 2.42 -3.07
CA GLY A 54 4.23 1.60 -1.89
C GLY A 54 4.39 0.11 -2.20
N LEU A 55 3.29 -0.63 -2.11
CA LEU A 55 3.25 -2.07 -2.39
C LEU A 55 2.89 -2.42 -3.85
N HIS A 56 2.53 -1.42 -4.65
CA HIS A 56 2.06 -1.61 -6.01
C HIS A 56 3.21 -1.39 -7.01
N PRO A 57 3.65 -2.43 -7.73
CA PRO A 57 4.61 -2.25 -8.82
C PRO A 57 3.95 -1.52 -9.99
N LEU A 58 4.62 -0.48 -10.50
CA LEU A 58 4.12 0.41 -11.55
C LEU A 58 4.71 0.09 -12.92
N SER A 59 6.01 -0.20 -12.95
CA SER A 59 6.75 -0.45 -14.18
C SER A 59 7.76 -1.57 -14.01
N GLN A 60 8.02 -2.27 -15.12
CA GLN A 60 9.13 -3.19 -15.26
C GLN A 60 10.03 -2.70 -16.40
N THR A 61 11.31 -2.57 -16.12
CA THR A 61 12.33 -2.43 -17.16
C THR A 61 13.07 -3.75 -17.32
N GLU A 62 13.08 -4.30 -18.53
CA GLU A 62 13.87 -5.48 -18.88
C GLU A 62 15.07 -5.07 -19.72
N ARG A 63 16.28 -5.37 -19.22
CA ARG A 63 17.53 -5.15 -19.94
C ARG A 63 18.17 -6.48 -20.30
N ARG A 64 18.36 -6.73 -21.59
CA ARG A 64 18.95 -7.96 -22.13
C ARG A 64 20.38 -7.70 -22.58
N ARG A 65 21.34 -8.37 -21.93
CA ARG A 65 22.77 -8.19 -22.20
C ARG A 65 23.22 -8.83 -23.52
N ASP A 66 22.56 -9.90 -23.93
CA ASP A 66 22.86 -10.63 -25.16
C ASP A 66 22.48 -9.84 -26.43
N THR A 67 21.42 -9.05 -26.37
CA THR A 67 20.94 -8.23 -27.49
C THR A 67 21.22 -6.73 -27.35
N ASP A 68 21.73 -6.30 -26.19
CA ASP A 68 21.85 -4.88 -25.79
C ASP A 68 20.51 -4.12 -25.90
N GLU A 69 19.41 -4.84 -25.65
CA GLU A 69 18.05 -4.32 -25.75
C GLU A 69 17.52 -3.91 -24.37
N THR A 70 16.80 -2.80 -24.32
CA THR A 70 16.03 -2.37 -23.14
C THR A 70 14.57 -2.24 -23.53
N ARG A 71 13.68 -2.86 -22.76
CA ARG A 71 12.23 -2.80 -22.94
C ARG A 71 11.55 -2.29 -21.67
N PHE A 72 10.62 -1.37 -21.84
CA PHE A 72 9.77 -0.87 -20.78
C PHE A 72 8.39 -1.54 -20.84
N PHE A 73 7.84 -1.82 -19.66
CA PHE A 73 6.47 -2.29 -19.50
C PHE A 73 5.78 -1.55 -18.37
N ALA A 74 4.56 -1.06 -18.62
CA ALA A 74 3.64 -0.68 -17.56
C ALA A 74 3.05 -1.95 -16.93
N ILE A 75 3.01 -1.98 -15.59
CA ILE A 75 2.42 -3.09 -14.84
C ILE A 75 0.99 -2.72 -14.47
N VAL A 76 0.04 -3.55 -14.89
CA VAL A 76 -1.33 -3.49 -14.39
C VAL A 76 -1.43 -4.47 -13.22
N THR A 77 -2.04 -4.03 -12.13
CA THR A 77 -2.24 -4.85 -10.93
C THR A 77 -3.72 -5.10 -10.64
N ASP A 78 -4.00 -6.08 -9.79
CA ASP A 78 -5.28 -6.16 -9.09
C ASP A 78 -5.37 -5.13 -7.94
N LEU A 79 -6.45 -5.21 -7.14
CA LEU A 79 -6.72 -4.28 -6.04
C LEU A 79 -5.65 -4.29 -4.95
N VAL A 80 -4.99 -5.43 -4.71
CA VAL A 80 -4.00 -5.56 -3.63
C VAL A 80 -2.59 -5.24 -4.11
N GLY A 81 -2.37 -5.15 -5.42
CA GLY A 81 -1.06 -4.86 -6.02
C GLY A 81 -0.42 -6.07 -6.71
N THR A 82 -1.15 -7.17 -6.89
CA THR A 82 -0.65 -8.34 -7.63
C THR A 82 -0.59 -8.02 -9.13
N PRO A 83 0.56 -8.17 -9.80
CA PRO A 83 0.64 -7.99 -11.25
C PRO A 83 -0.28 -8.94 -12.01
N THR A 84 -1.10 -8.38 -12.89
CA THR A 84 -2.00 -9.14 -13.77
C THR A 84 -1.56 -9.04 -15.23
N GLU A 85 -0.96 -7.91 -15.63
CA GLU A 85 -0.59 -7.64 -17.03
C GLU A 85 0.71 -6.84 -17.12
N LEU A 86 1.47 -7.07 -18.20
CA LEU A 86 2.54 -6.19 -18.68
C LEU A 86 2.11 -5.63 -20.04
N VAL A 87 2.07 -4.30 -20.13
CA VAL A 87 1.73 -3.57 -21.35
C VAL A 87 2.99 -2.87 -21.84
N ASP A 88 3.34 -3.09 -23.11
CA ASP A 88 4.53 -2.47 -23.70
C ASP A 88 4.31 -0.99 -24.08
N GLU A 89 5.37 -0.34 -24.57
CA GLU A 89 5.36 1.07 -24.97
C GLU A 89 4.38 1.39 -26.12
N SER A 90 3.98 0.38 -26.90
CA SER A 90 2.99 0.53 -27.97
C SER A 90 1.54 0.41 -27.47
N GLY A 91 1.35 0.02 -26.21
CA GLY A 91 0.05 -0.24 -25.61
C GLY A 91 -0.43 -1.68 -25.79
N GLU A 92 0.41 -2.57 -26.31
CA GLU A 92 0.07 -3.96 -26.55
C GLU A 92 0.41 -4.86 -25.35
N LEU A 93 -0.34 -5.96 -25.21
CA LEU A 93 -0.13 -6.90 -24.10
C LEU A 93 1.08 -7.80 -24.36
N ALA A 94 2.15 -7.59 -23.60
CA ALA A 94 3.35 -8.43 -23.62
C ALA A 94 3.22 -9.67 -22.71
N TRP A 95 2.45 -9.56 -21.63
CA TRP A 95 2.19 -10.66 -20.69
C TRP A 95 0.85 -10.45 -19.98
N ARG A 96 0.12 -11.54 -19.71
CA ARG A 96 -1.07 -11.54 -18.86
C ARG A 96 -1.14 -12.83 -18.06
N ALA A 97 -1.27 -12.72 -16.75
CA ALA A 97 -1.51 -13.84 -15.86
C ALA A 97 -3.01 -14.12 -15.69
N ARG A 98 -3.31 -15.40 -15.49
CA ARG A 98 -4.51 -15.89 -14.82
C ARG A 98 -4.07 -16.52 -13.52
N SER A 99 -4.61 -16.05 -12.41
CA SER A 99 -4.33 -16.58 -11.08
C SER A 99 -5.53 -17.31 -10.50
N THR A 100 -5.27 -18.35 -9.70
CA THR A 100 -6.24 -18.84 -8.73
C THR A 100 -6.39 -17.82 -7.60
N LEU A 101 -7.43 -17.99 -6.76
CA LEU A 101 -7.63 -17.15 -5.57
C LEU A 101 -6.37 -17.02 -4.70
N TRP A 102 -5.58 -18.09 -4.62
CA TRP A 102 -4.42 -18.21 -3.75
C TRP A 102 -3.08 -18.07 -4.49
N GLY A 103 -3.10 -17.49 -5.70
CA GLY A 103 -1.87 -17.03 -6.35
C GLY A 103 -1.15 -18.06 -7.21
N THR A 104 -1.72 -19.23 -7.48
CA THR A 104 -1.20 -20.12 -8.53
C THR A 104 -1.44 -19.45 -9.88
N THR A 105 -0.37 -19.07 -10.59
CA THR A 105 -0.45 -18.33 -11.85
C THR A 105 -0.16 -19.20 -13.07
N ALA A 106 -0.92 -18.99 -14.14
CA ALA A 106 -0.59 -19.42 -15.50
C ALA A 106 -0.66 -18.21 -16.45
N TRP A 107 0.10 -18.22 -17.53
CA TRP A 107 0.11 -17.13 -18.52
C TRP A 107 0.04 -17.68 -19.94
N THR A 108 -0.23 -16.78 -20.89
CA THR A 108 -0.37 -17.14 -22.31
C THR A 108 0.96 -17.62 -22.90
N ARG A 109 0.89 -18.65 -23.74
CA ARG A 109 2.08 -19.18 -24.46
C ARG A 109 2.72 -18.19 -25.43
N THR A 110 1.96 -17.16 -25.82
CA THR A 110 2.39 -16.10 -26.72
C THR A 110 2.98 -14.89 -25.97
N ALA A 111 3.11 -14.96 -24.64
CA ALA A 111 3.72 -13.89 -23.88
C ALA A 111 5.17 -13.67 -24.33
N THR A 112 5.53 -12.40 -24.55
CA THR A 112 6.86 -11.96 -25.00
C THR A 112 7.71 -11.40 -23.86
N ALA A 113 7.10 -11.24 -22.69
CA ALA A 113 7.72 -10.82 -21.44
C ALA A 113 7.23 -11.68 -20.26
N TYR A 114 7.81 -11.46 -19.08
CA TYR A 114 7.46 -12.16 -17.84
C TYR A 114 7.77 -11.30 -16.62
N THR A 115 7.01 -11.47 -15.53
CA THR A 115 7.34 -10.92 -14.21
C THR A 115 7.26 -12.01 -13.12
N PRO A 116 8.27 -12.12 -12.23
CA PRO A 116 8.27 -13.05 -11.11
C PRO A 116 7.50 -12.54 -9.88
N LEU A 117 7.07 -11.28 -9.88
CA LEU A 117 6.30 -10.70 -8.79
C LEU A 117 4.93 -11.41 -8.65
N ARG A 118 4.49 -11.61 -7.40
CA ARG A 118 3.20 -12.25 -7.06
C ARG A 118 2.39 -11.31 -6.16
N PHE A 119 1.69 -11.81 -5.14
CA PHE A 119 1.07 -10.93 -4.15
C PHE A 119 2.10 -9.93 -3.60
N PRO A 120 1.69 -8.78 -3.03
CA PRO A 120 2.63 -7.81 -2.47
C PRO A 120 3.70 -8.46 -1.60
N GLY A 121 4.97 -8.11 -1.86
CA GLY A 121 6.15 -8.67 -1.17
C GLY A 121 6.63 -10.04 -1.67
N GLN A 122 5.87 -10.71 -2.54
CA GLN A 122 6.16 -12.07 -2.98
C GLN A 122 6.90 -12.14 -4.32
N TYR A 123 7.88 -13.05 -4.38
CA TYR A 123 8.64 -13.41 -5.56
C TYR A 123 8.49 -14.91 -5.86
N PHE A 124 8.14 -15.27 -7.10
CA PHE A 124 8.00 -16.67 -7.52
C PHE A 124 9.33 -17.34 -7.83
N ASP A 125 9.61 -18.45 -7.14
CA ASP A 125 10.76 -19.32 -7.40
C ASP A 125 10.33 -20.53 -8.26
N PRO A 126 10.57 -20.50 -9.59
CA PRO A 126 10.13 -21.55 -10.50
C PRO A 126 10.70 -22.93 -10.16
N GLU A 127 11.88 -23.00 -9.57
CA GLU A 127 12.52 -24.24 -9.13
C GLU A 127 11.74 -24.96 -8.04
N SER A 128 10.96 -24.22 -7.24
CA SER A 128 10.24 -24.75 -6.08
C SER A 128 8.73 -24.74 -6.25
N GLY A 129 8.21 -23.89 -7.13
CA GLY A 129 6.79 -23.53 -7.18
C GLY A 129 6.33 -22.63 -6.03
N LEU A 130 7.22 -22.30 -5.08
CA LEU A 130 6.93 -21.48 -3.93
C LEU A 130 7.10 -19.99 -4.23
N HIS A 131 6.47 -19.18 -3.40
CA HIS A 131 6.61 -17.75 -3.39
C HIS A 131 7.50 -17.37 -2.20
N TYR A 132 8.70 -16.87 -2.45
CA TYR A 132 9.51 -16.23 -1.43
C TYR A 132 8.81 -14.95 -0.96
N ASN A 133 8.52 -14.86 0.33
CA ASN A 133 7.84 -13.72 0.96
C ASN A 133 8.65 -13.23 2.17
N PHE A 134 9.77 -12.58 1.88
CA PHE A 134 10.71 -11.99 2.84
C PHE A 134 11.13 -12.93 4.00
N PHE A 135 10.36 -13.01 5.08
CA PHE A 135 10.64 -13.86 6.24
C PHE A 135 10.10 -15.28 6.12
N ARG A 136 9.20 -15.55 5.16
CA ARG A 136 8.57 -16.87 4.99
C ARG A 136 8.51 -17.30 3.52
N TYR A 137 8.22 -18.58 3.32
CA TYR A 137 7.90 -19.15 2.01
C TYR A 137 6.42 -19.50 1.97
N TYR A 138 5.70 -18.93 1.02
CA TYR A 138 4.30 -19.18 0.76
C TYR A 138 4.15 -20.23 -0.34
N ASP A 139 3.28 -21.22 -0.08
CA ASP A 139 2.89 -22.22 -1.05
C ASP A 139 1.46 -21.90 -1.54
N PRO A 140 1.29 -21.50 -2.82
CA PRO A 140 -0.01 -21.13 -3.35
C PRO A 140 -0.97 -22.33 -3.52
N GLU A 141 -0.46 -23.56 -3.58
CA GLU A 141 -1.31 -24.76 -3.78
C GLU A 141 -2.15 -25.11 -2.53
N PRO A 142 -1.57 -25.26 -1.33
CA PRO A 142 -2.30 -25.36 -0.07
C PRO A 142 -2.66 -24.00 0.55
N ALA A 143 -2.33 -22.89 -0.13
CA ALA A 143 -2.62 -21.52 0.28
C ALA A 143 -2.07 -21.13 1.67
N ARG A 144 -0.82 -21.52 1.99
CA ARG A 144 -0.26 -21.33 3.33
C ARG A 144 1.26 -21.15 3.34
N TYR A 145 1.77 -20.65 4.46
CA TYR A 145 3.21 -20.61 4.70
C TYR A 145 3.73 -21.99 5.10
N LEU A 146 4.97 -22.28 4.69
CA LEU A 146 5.68 -23.51 5.05
C LEU A 146 6.12 -23.54 6.52
N THR A 147 6.27 -22.37 7.14
CA THR A 147 6.68 -22.22 8.54
C THR A 147 5.65 -21.40 9.30
N PRO A 148 5.44 -21.67 10.61
CA PRO A 148 4.69 -20.78 11.48
C PRO A 148 5.27 -19.36 11.49
N ASP A 149 4.43 -18.38 11.77
CA ASP A 149 4.80 -16.99 11.95
C ASP A 149 5.82 -16.87 13.10
N PRO A 150 6.98 -16.21 12.87
CA PRO A 150 7.97 -16.01 13.93
C PRO A 150 7.46 -15.08 15.05
N LEU A 151 6.41 -14.29 14.82
CA LEU A 151 5.73 -13.50 15.85
C LEU A 151 4.66 -14.32 16.61
N GLY A 152 4.53 -15.61 16.31
CA GLY A 152 3.60 -16.52 16.95
C GLY A 152 2.14 -16.21 16.59
N LEU A 153 1.28 -16.13 17.60
CA LEU A 153 -0.16 -15.91 17.42
C LEU A 153 -0.57 -14.43 17.46
N ALA A 154 0.36 -13.52 17.70
CA ALA A 154 0.06 -12.09 17.81
C ALA A 154 -0.53 -11.49 16.51
N PRO A 155 -0.01 -11.83 15.31
CA PRO A 155 -0.53 -11.24 14.06
C PRO A 155 -1.83 -11.89 13.56
N ALA A 156 -2.02 -13.20 13.80
CA ALA A 156 -3.19 -13.94 13.33
C ALA A 156 -3.47 -15.18 14.20
N PRO A 157 -4.75 -15.61 14.31
CA PRO A 157 -5.12 -16.82 15.07
C PRO A 157 -4.47 -18.12 14.56
N ASN A 158 -4.11 -18.16 13.28
CA ASN A 158 -3.39 -19.28 12.68
C ASN A 158 -2.03 -18.79 12.16
N PRO A 159 -0.90 -19.24 12.74
CA PRO A 159 0.41 -18.71 12.41
C PRO A 159 0.94 -19.21 11.05
N ALA A 160 0.24 -20.14 10.39
CA ALA A 160 0.68 -20.68 9.10
C ALA A 160 -0.15 -20.17 7.91
N THR A 161 -1.22 -19.40 8.12
CA THR A 161 -2.03 -18.87 7.01
C THR A 161 -1.41 -17.61 6.41
N TYR A 162 -1.72 -17.33 5.14
CA TYR A 162 -1.33 -16.07 4.50
C TYR A 162 -2.15 -14.89 5.04
N VAL A 163 -3.32 -14.65 4.46
CA VAL A 163 -4.30 -13.65 4.91
C VAL A 163 -5.69 -14.24 4.88
N HIS A 164 -6.63 -13.62 5.58
CA HIS A 164 -8.01 -14.10 5.59
C HIS A 164 -8.74 -13.88 4.25
N ASN A 165 -8.39 -12.80 3.52
CA ASN A 165 -8.95 -12.49 2.20
C ASN A 165 -7.89 -11.86 1.28
N PRO A 166 -7.35 -12.59 0.30
CA PRO A 166 -6.27 -12.13 -0.57
C PRO A 166 -6.71 -11.07 -1.60
N HIS A 167 -8.02 -10.75 -1.68
CA HIS A 167 -8.52 -9.65 -2.51
C HIS A 167 -8.49 -8.29 -1.81
N THR A 168 -8.28 -8.26 -0.50
CA THR A 168 -8.35 -7.04 0.30
C THR A 168 -7.20 -6.89 1.28
N TRP A 169 -6.49 -7.97 1.57
CA TRP A 169 -5.38 -8.02 2.51
C TRP A 169 -4.15 -8.59 1.83
N SER A 170 -2.99 -8.19 2.33
CA SER A 170 -1.70 -8.74 1.95
C SER A 170 -0.82 -8.89 3.19
N ASP A 171 0.25 -9.67 3.09
CA ASP A 171 1.28 -9.75 4.12
C ASP A 171 2.65 -9.56 3.43
N PRO A 172 3.07 -8.30 3.19
CA PRO A 172 4.24 -8.00 2.34
C PRO A 172 5.58 -8.44 2.91
N LEU A 173 5.64 -8.72 4.22
CA LEU A 173 6.86 -9.17 4.89
C LEU A 173 6.78 -10.65 5.27
N GLY A 174 5.62 -11.29 5.17
CA GLY A 174 5.47 -12.60 5.74
C GLY A 174 5.53 -12.58 7.27
N LEU A 175 4.94 -11.58 7.92
CA LEU A 175 4.93 -11.43 9.39
C LEU A 175 3.58 -10.97 9.97
N ALA A 176 2.84 -10.16 9.24
CA ALA A 176 1.60 -9.59 9.75
C ALA A 176 0.68 -9.24 8.58
N PRO A 177 -0.51 -9.86 8.51
CA PRO A 177 -1.52 -9.44 7.56
C PRO A 177 -1.84 -7.97 7.77
N THR A 178 -1.63 -7.19 6.74
CA THR A 178 -2.08 -5.81 6.64
C THR A 178 -3.24 -5.78 5.68
N GLU A 179 -4.34 -5.15 6.07
CA GLU A 179 -5.31 -4.70 5.09
C GLU A 179 -4.53 -3.90 4.04
N CYS A 180 -4.71 -4.24 2.76
CA CYS A 180 -4.18 -3.33 1.76
C CYS A 180 -4.80 -1.99 2.09
N PRO A 181 -4.02 -0.90 2.09
CA PRO A 181 -4.64 0.39 1.93
C PRO A 181 -5.29 0.32 0.56
N ARG A 182 -6.53 -0.16 0.54
CA ARG A 182 -7.58 0.60 -0.08
C ARG A 182 -7.38 1.94 0.60
N GLY A 183 -6.57 2.79 -0.03
CA GLY A 183 -6.92 4.18 -0.08
C GLY A 183 -8.33 4.16 -0.63
N ILE A 184 -9.30 3.91 0.24
CA ILE A 184 -10.65 4.35 0.02
C ILE A 184 -10.53 5.83 -0.36
N TYR A 185 -9.48 6.53 0.15
CA TYR A 185 -9.07 7.90 -0.18
C TYR A 185 -7.54 8.05 -0.23
N GLU A 186 -6.93 7.82 -1.38
CA GLU A 186 -5.68 8.54 -1.65
C GLU A 186 -6.01 10.02 -1.81
N PHE A 187 -5.56 10.81 -0.85
CA PHE A 187 -5.62 12.26 -0.94
C PHE A 187 -4.59 12.72 -1.96
N ARG A 188 -5.04 13.44 -2.99
CA ARG A 188 -4.10 13.99 -3.96
C ARG A 188 -3.16 14.96 -3.25
N PRO A 189 -1.89 15.06 -3.69
CA PRO A 189 -1.01 16.09 -3.17
C PRO A 189 -1.60 17.48 -3.43
N PRO A 190 -1.24 18.49 -2.62
CA PRO A 190 -1.69 19.85 -2.84
C PRO A 190 -1.35 20.36 -4.24
N ASN A 191 -2.26 21.14 -4.82
CA ASN A 191 -2.09 21.66 -6.17
C ASN A 191 -0.94 22.69 -6.18
N PRO A 192 0.13 22.48 -6.99
CA PRO A 192 1.27 23.40 -7.04
C PRO A 192 0.90 24.83 -7.47
N ASN A 193 -0.14 24.99 -8.30
CA ASN A 193 -0.61 26.29 -8.76
C ASN A 193 -1.44 27.04 -7.69
N PHE A 194 -1.88 26.32 -6.66
CA PHE A 194 -2.72 26.83 -5.59
C PHE A 194 -2.27 26.24 -4.25
N PRO A 195 -1.04 26.53 -3.81
CA PRO A 195 -0.46 25.88 -2.64
C PRO A 195 -1.26 26.21 -1.36
N PRO A 196 -1.21 25.33 -0.34
CA PRO A 196 -1.72 25.62 0.99
C PRO A 196 -1.00 26.82 1.61
N ASP A 197 -1.70 27.59 2.44
CA ASP A 197 -1.10 28.72 3.12
C ASP A 197 -0.07 28.24 4.16
N ALA A 198 1.14 28.81 4.10
CA ALA A 198 2.26 28.39 4.92
C ALA A 198 2.02 28.58 6.43
N ALA A 199 1.28 29.62 6.83
CA ALA A 199 0.95 29.86 8.24
C ALA A 199 -0.05 28.82 8.76
N ILE A 200 -1.02 28.44 7.94
CA ILE A 200 -2.01 27.39 8.29
C ILE A 200 -1.32 26.04 8.39
N MET A 201 -0.42 25.75 7.45
CA MET A 201 0.42 24.55 7.47
C MET A 201 1.24 24.45 8.75
N GLU A 202 1.81 25.56 9.21
CA GLU A 202 2.57 25.59 10.46
C GLU A 202 1.67 25.42 11.68
N ALA A 203 0.48 26.03 11.68
CA ALA A 203 -0.51 25.84 12.73
C ALA A 203 -1.00 24.38 12.81
N MET A 204 -1.19 23.73 11.66
CA MET A 204 -1.57 22.32 11.57
C MET A 204 -0.46 21.40 12.10
N ARG A 205 0.80 21.63 11.71
CA ARG A 205 1.95 20.84 12.19
C ARG A 205 2.22 21.00 13.69
N SER A 206 1.90 22.17 14.24
CA SER A 206 2.07 22.49 15.65
C SER A 206 0.81 22.25 16.49
N ALA A 207 -0.25 21.70 15.89
CA ALA A 207 -1.43 21.32 16.64
C ALA A 207 -1.09 20.21 17.65
N PRO A 208 -1.69 20.25 18.85
CA PRO A 208 -1.46 19.19 19.82
C PRO A 208 -2.12 17.89 19.32
N ILE A 209 -1.38 16.79 19.40
CA ILE A 209 -1.83 15.47 18.94
C ILE A 209 -1.63 14.46 20.09
N GLY A 210 -2.65 13.65 20.37
CA GLY A 210 -2.63 12.58 21.37
C GLY A 210 -3.33 12.92 22.69
N GLY A 211 -3.56 11.90 23.54
CA GLY A 211 -4.33 12.04 24.78
C GLY A 211 -5.85 12.06 24.53
N ASN A 212 -6.59 12.81 25.34
CA ASN A 212 -8.05 13.01 25.22
C ASN A 212 -8.41 14.25 24.37
N ILE A 213 -7.51 14.71 23.50
CA ILE A 213 -7.72 15.91 22.69
C ILE A 213 -8.71 15.60 21.56
N ASP A 214 -9.77 16.41 21.43
CA ASP A 214 -10.83 16.25 20.44
C ASP A 214 -10.50 16.96 19.12
N CYS A 215 -11.07 16.46 18.01
CA CYS A 215 -10.98 17.07 16.67
C CYS A 215 -11.42 18.55 16.68
N SER A 216 -12.41 18.89 17.50
CA SER A 216 -12.88 20.25 17.74
C SER A 216 -11.77 21.17 18.29
N GLU A 217 -11.01 20.69 19.27
CA GLU A 217 -9.93 21.47 19.90
C GLU A 217 -8.78 21.72 18.92
N ILE A 218 -8.49 20.74 18.08
CA ILE A 218 -7.51 20.85 17.00
C ILE A 218 -7.96 21.87 15.95
N ALA A 219 -9.21 21.79 15.50
CA ALA A 219 -9.76 22.72 14.52
C ALA A 219 -9.74 24.17 15.03
N GLU A 220 -10.03 24.37 16.32
CA GLU A 220 -9.91 25.68 16.97
C GLU A 220 -8.47 26.17 17.11
N TRP A 221 -7.55 25.27 17.46
CA TRP A 221 -6.14 25.59 17.56
C TRP A 221 -5.60 26.18 16.26
N ILE A 222 -6.00 25.59 15.12
CA ILE A 222 -5.66 26.05 13.78
C ILE A 222 -6.38 27.37 13.46
N SER A 223 -7.69 27.46 13.75
CA SER A 223 -8.52 28.64 13.49
C SER A 223 -7.96 29.91 14.14
N LYS A 224 -7.48 29.83 15.38
CA LYS A 224 -6.89 30.99 16.10
C LYS A 224 -5.62 31.54 15.45
N ARG A 225 -4.98 30.76 14.58
CA ARG A 225 -3.71 31.10 13.91
C ARG A 225 -3.90 31.34 12.41
N SER A 226 -5.13 31.28 11.92
CA SER A 226 -5.43 31.44 10.51
C SER A 226 -6.63 32.37 10.27
N PRO A 227 -6.41 33.56 9.66
CA PRO A 227 -7.41 34.62 9.59
C PRO A 227 -8.49 34.44 8.50
N HIS A 228 -8.43 33.39 7.67
CA HIS A 228 -9.22 33.33 6.42
C HIS A 228 -10.09 32.08 6.22
N GLY A 229 -9.93 31.06 7.04
CA GLY A 229 -10.74 29.84 6.99
C GLY A 229 -11.78 29.79 8.11
N LYS A 230 -12.42 28.63 8.22
CA LYS A 230 -13.50 28.36 9.16
C LYS A 230 -13.47 26.91 9.62
N ILE A 231 -14.12 26.65 10.74
CA ILE A 231 -14.40 25.30 11.19
C ILE A 231 -15.69 24.83 10.51
N ILE A 232 -15.65 23.64 9.93
CA ILE A 232 -16.83 22.95 9.43
C ILE A 232 -17.10 21.73 10.30
N ASN A 233 -18.38 21.41 10.41
CA ASN A 233 -18.87 20.26 11.18
C ASN A 233 -19.44 19.22 10.21
N LEU A 234 -19.01 17.98 10.35
CA LEU A 234 -19.52 16.83 9.59
C LEU A 234 -20.43 15.98 10.45
N THR A 235 -21.68 15.82 10.03
CA THR A 235 -22.70 15.05 10.75
C THR A 235 -23.59 14.24 9.82
N THR A 236 -24.42 13.38 10.40
CA THR A 236 -25.54 12.72 9.75
C THR A 236 -26.86 13.32 10.26
N PRO A 237 -27.91 13.44 9.43
CA PRO A 237 -29.20 14.02 9.85
C PRO A 237 -29.87 13.28 11.01
N ASP A 238 -29.61 11.97 11.13
CA ASP A 238 -30.14 11.10 12.17
C ASP A 238 -29.24 11.03 13.41
N SER A 239 -28.16 11.81 13.45
CA SER A 239 -27.13 11.77 14.51
C SER A 239 -26.52 10.37 14.70
N SER A 240 -26.54 9.54 13.65
CA SER A 240 -25.86 8.24 13.65
C SER A 240 -24.34 8.41 13.52
N ASP A 241 -23.61 7.46 14.07
CA ASP A 241 -22.15 7.50 14.09
C ASP A 241 -21.54 7.58 12.69
N LEU A 242 -20.59 8.49 12.50
CA LEU A 242 -19.84 8.73 11.28
C LEU A 242 -18.46 8.06 11.43
N LYS A 243 -18.11 7.21 10.47
CA LYS A 243 -16.76 6.67 10.36
C LYS A 243 -15.82 7.73 9.81
N ILE A 244 -14.74 8.02 10.52
CA ILE A 244 -13.68 8.94 10.12
C ILE A 244 -12.33 8.21 10.18
N PRO A 245 -11.40 8.45 9.22
CA PRO A 245 -10.04 7.94 9.32
C PRO A 245 -9.25 8.76 10.36
N GLU A 246 -8.69 8.08 11.35
CA GLU A 246 -7.89 8.60 12.45
C GLU A 246 -6.47 8.03 12.42
N ALA A 247 -5.59 8.62 13.25
CA ALA A 247 -4.18 8.23 13.40
C ALA A 247 -3.43 8.17 12.06
N MET A 248 -3.40 9.30 11.35
CA MET A 248 -2.77 9.43 10.02
C MET A 248 -3.37 8.46 8.98
N GLY A 249 -4.69 8.22 9.07
CA GLY A 249 -5.43 7.39 8.12
C GLY A 249 -5.28 5.87 8.34
N SER A 250 -4.73 5.45 9.48
CA SER A 250 -4.47 4.04 9.79
C SER A 250 -5.54 3.36 10.63
N ARG A 251 -6.50 4.11 11.19
CA ARG A 251 -7.60 3.59 12.01
C ARG A 251 -8.93 4.21 11.60
N GLU A 252 -10.02 3.45 11.71
CA GLU A 252 -11.38 3.99 11.58
C GLU A 252 -11.98 4.16 12.99
N GLU A 253 -12.45 5.36 13.30
CA GLU A 253 -13.19 5.63 14.54
C GLU A 253 -14.61 6.14 14.24
N PHE A 254 -15.50 5.97 15.22
CA PHE A 254 -16.91 6.32 15.12
C PHE A 254 -17.18 7.60 15.91
N TYR A 255 -17.55 8.66 15.21
CA TYR A 255 -17.86 9.96 15.79
C TYR A 255 -19.30 10.35 15.56
N ARG A 256 -19.96 10.95 16.55
CA ARG A 256 -21.29 11.54 16.30
C ARG A 256 -21.21 12.79 15.43
N TYR A 257 -20.07 13.47 15.46
CA TYR A 257 -19.74 14.62 14.63
C TYR A 257 -18.22 14.75 14.50
N HIS A 258 -17.73 15.39 13.45
CA HIS A 258 -16.29 15.64 13.26
C HIS A 258 -16.06 17.08 12.82
N ASP A 259 -15.29 17.83 13.61
CA ASP A 259 -14.98 19.24 13.36
C ASP A 259 -13.58 19.36 12.73
N VAL A 260 -13.50 20.06 11.59
CA VAL A 260 -12.23 20.31 10.91
C VAL A 260 -12.09 21.73 10.42
N TYR A 261 -10.85 22.20 10.38
CA TYR A 261 -10.53 23.50 9.82
C TYR A 261 -10.39 23.44 8.30
N THR A 262 -10.96 24.41 7.59
CA THR A 262 -10.79 24.57 6.15
C THR A 262 -10.64 26.03 5.73
N ASP A 263 -9.79 26.28 4.73
CA ASP A 263 -9.70 27.55 4.00
C ASP A 263 -10.60 27.59 2.75
N GLY A 264 -11.44 26.56 2.56
CA GLY A 264 -12.29 26.38 1.38
C GLY A 264 -11.63 25.64 0.21
N ARG A 265 -10.31 25.45 0.21
CA ARG A 265 -9.59 24.65 -0.79
C ARG A 265 -9.02 23.37 -0.18
N TYR A 266 -8.51 23.47 1.04
CA TYR A 266 -7.91 22.38 1.78
C TYR A 266 -8.59 22.20 3.14
N VAL A 267 -8.51 20.97 3.64
CA VAL A 267 -8.88 20.59 4.99
C VAL A 267 -7.60 20.30 5.76
N TYR A 268 -7.50 20.88 6.94
CA TYR A 268 -6.32 20.81 7.81
C TYR A 268 -6.72 20.04 9.07
N ASP A 269 -6.46 18.74 9.04
CA ASP A 269 -6.80 17.80 10.09
C ASP A 269 -5.58 16.90 10.38
N PRO A 270 -4.76 17.26 11.38
CA PRO A 270 -3.54 16.53 11.72
C PRO A 270 -3.80 15.15 12.34
N ALA A 271 -5.03 14.86 12.78
CA ALA A 271 -5.40 13.55 13.29
C ALA A 271 -5.52 12.54 12.14
N MET A 272 -5.96 13.00 10.98
CA MET A 272 -6.16 12.19 9.78
C MET A 272 -4.98 12.22 8.79
N SER A 273 -4.24 13.33 8.65
CA SER A 273 -3.10 13.44 7.72
C SER A 273 -2.07 14.45 8.19
N SER A 274 -0.79 14.18 7.98
CA SER A 274 0.29 15.15 8.23
C SER A 274 0.39 16.25 7.17
N ASN A 275 -0.32 16.09 6.05
CA ASN A 275 -0.43 17.05 4.95
C ASN A 275 -1.89 17.52 4.78
N PRO A 276 -2.10 18.76 4.32
CA PRO A 276 -3.43 19.29 4.07
C PRO A 276 -4.07 18.52 2.91
N ILE A 277 -5.36 18.27 3.05
CA ILE A 277 -6.10 17.42 2.13
C ILE A 277 -6.94 18.30 1.22
N PRO A 278 -6.93 18.10 -0.11
CA PRO A 278 -7.85 18.80 -0.99
C PRO A 278 -9.29 18.60 -0.53
N TYR A 279 -10.06 19.68 -0.35
CA TYR A 279 -11.39 19.65 0.27
C TYR A 279 -12.32 18.62 -0.39
N GLY A 280 -12.31 18.55 -1.73
CA GLY A 280 -13.12 17.57 -2.46
C GLY A 280 -12.69 16.12 -2.26
N ASP A 281 -11.40 15.86 -2.03
CA ASP A 281 -10.92 14.52 -1.71
C ASP A 281 -11.31 14.12 -0.28
N TYR A 282 -11.30 15.09 0.64
CA TYR A 282 -11.79 14.91 2.00
C TYR A 282 -13.30 14.59 2.05
N GLU A 283 -14.14 15.32 1.33
CA GLU A 283 -15.58 15.01 1.28
C GLU A 283 -15.87 13.68 0.59
N ARG A 284 -15.17 13.40 -0.52
CA ARG A 284 -15.20 12.07 -1.13
C ARG A 284 -14.84 11.02 -0.09
N ALA A 285 -13.92 11.37 0.81
CA ALA A 285 -13.45 10.46 1.80
C ALA A 285 -14.46 10.02 2.82
N ILE A 286 -15.03 10.99 3.50
CA ILE A 286 -16.03 10.70 4.51
C ILE A 286 -17.24 9.97 3.90
N ARG A 287 -17.56 10.23 2.63
CA ARG A 287 -18.67 9.55 1.93
C ARG A 287 -18.42 8.07 1.64
N LEU A 288 -17.24 7.64 1.15
CA LEU A 288 -17.06 6.20 0.91
C LEU A 288 -16.94 5.40 2.22
N LEU A 289 -16.57 6.06 3.34
CA LEU A 289 -16.47 5.41 4.66
C LEU A 289 -17.85 5.13 5.23
N ASN A 290 -18.83 5.92 4.79
CA ASN A 290 -20.18 5.93 5.30
C ASN A 290 -21.19 5.65 4.18
N PRO A 291 -21.11 4.47 3.51
CA PRO A 291 -21.96 4.17 2.38
C PRO A 291 -23.44 4.16 2.79
N GLY A 292 -24.28 4.83 1.99
CA GLY A 292 -25.73 4.94 2.24
C GLY A 292 -26.11 5.98 3.29
N LYS A 293 -25.15 6.61 3.99
CA LYS A 293 -25.44 7.71 4.91
C LYS A 293 -25.48 9.05 4.17
N LYS A 294 -26.40 9.92 4.56
CA LYS A 294 -26.43 11.29 4.09
C LYS A 294 -25.49 12.13 4.94
N LEU A 295 -24.40 12.63 4.34
CA LEU A 295 -23.47 13.54 5.01
C LEU A 295 -24.03 14.97 4.96
N VAL A 296 -23.98 15.68 6.08
CA VAL A 296 -24.31 17.11 6.20
C VAL A 296 -23.05 17.84 6.65
N VAL A 297 -22.72 18.91 5.92
CA VAL A 297 -21.65 19.83 6.28
C VAL A 297 -22.29 21.10 6.83
N GLY A 298 -22.07 21.37 8.10
CA GLY A 298 -22.54 22.56 8.81
C GLY A 298 -21.41 23.52 9.16
N ASN A 299 -21.77 24.63 9.82
CA ASN A 299 -20.79 25.45 10.51
C ASN A 299 -20.42 24.74 11.83
N GLY A 300 -19.12 24.52 12.05
CA GLY A 300 -18.59 23.97 13.29
C GLY A 300 -18.05 25.05 14.23
N GLY A 301 -17.50 24.64 15.36
CA GLY A 301 -17.01 25.51 16.43
C GLY A 301 -17.42 25.02 17.82
N TYR A 302 -16.50 25.06 18.77
CA TYR A 302 -16.68 24.53 20.12
C TYR A 302 -16.77 25.68 21.14
N ASP A 303 -17.94 25.87 21.74
CA ASP A 303 -18.15 26.93 22.75
C ASP A 303 -17.68 26.55 24.18
N GLY A 304 -16.84 25.51 24.34
CA GLY A 304 -16.38 25.02 25.65
C GLY A 304 -14.97 25.49 26.07
N PRO A 305 -14.59 25.36 27.34
CA PRO A 305 -13.29 25.79 27.84
C PRO A 305 -12.16 24.90 27.34
N LEU A 306 -11.05 25.52 26.93
CA LEU A 306 -9.83 24.86 26.44
C LEU A 306 -8.87 24.52 27.57
N TRP A 307 -9.32 23.75 28.56
CA TRP A 307 -8.48 23.08 29.58
C TRP A 307 -9.31 22.23 30.54
#